data_AF-A0A958G254-F1
#
_entry.id   AF-A0A958G254-F1
#
_cell.length_a   1.000
_cell.length_b   1.000
_cell.length_c   1.000
_cell.angle_alpha   90.00
_cell.angle_beta   90.00
_cell.angle_gamma   90.00
#
_symmetry.space_group_name_H-M   'P 1'
#
loop_
_entity.id
_entity.type
_entity.pdbx_description
1 polymer ?
#
loop_
_entity_poly.entity_id
_entity_poly.type
_entity_poly.pdbx_seq_one_letter_code
_entity_poly.pdbx_strand_id
1 'polypeptide(L)'
;ENQVSASTKQISNVKLIIISLRALILAYDRLASTKRAHKLARRGLVVICDRYPKTTPGQPDGPILSKSVFARSSSRLFRCFVTAEASIYSRIPLADLSIKLKVPLNIALSRNIGRNAADRDSEEWIIERHDLECPNQEMATSTLELDNKGELDELKPLLQSNIWRCLSASSTQAITDNGLE
;
A
#
# COMPACT_ATOMS: atom_id res chain seq x y z
N GLU A 1 -23.16 20.13 -24.41
CA GLU A 1 -23.39 20.20 -22.95
C GLU A 1 -23.78 18.82 -22.45
N ASN A 2 -22.86 18.08 -21.81
CA ASN A 2 -23.13 16.75 -21.26
C ASN A 2 -23.15 16.82 -19.74
N GLN A 3 -24.34 16.77 -19.15
CA GLN A 3 -24.50 16.51 -17.73
C GLN A 3 -24.30 15.02 -17.46
N VAL A 4 -23.11 14.65 -16.97
CA VAL A 4 -22.91 13.37 -16.29
C VAL A 4 -23.48 13.51 -14.88
N SER A 5 -24.78 13.25 -14.78
CA SER A 5 -25.51 13.17 -13.51
C SER A 5 -25.00 11.95 -12.73
N ALA A 6 -23.89 12.11 -12.02
CA ALA A 6 -23.40 11.11 -11.08
C ALA A 6 -24.44 10.93 -9.96
N SER A 7 -25.31 9.93 -10.13
CA SER A 7 -26.25 9.44 -9.12
C SER A 7 -25.45 9.02 -7.87
N THR A 8 -25.19 9.98 -6.98
CA THR A 8 -24.54 9.69 -5.71
C THR A 8 -25.59 9.06 -4.80
N LYS A 9 -25.71 7.73 -4.86
CA LYS A 9 -26.59 6.97 -3.97
C LYS A 9 -26.29 7.37 -2.53
N GLN A 10 -27.27 7.95 -1.84
CA GLN A 10 -27.12 8.40 -0.46
C GLN A 10 -26.90 7.17 0.44
N ILE A 11 -25.70 7.03 0.98
CA ILE A 11 -25.36 5.90 1.87
C ILE A 11 -25.99 6.17 3.24
N SER A 12 -26.71 5.20 3.79
CA SER A 12 -27.33 5.33 5.12
C SER A 12 -26.28 5.47 6.22
N ASN A 13 -26.61 6.21 7.29
CA ASN A 13 -25.70 6.43 8.41
C ASN A 13 -25.17 5.14 9.04
N VAL A 14 -26.01 4.08 9.12
CA VAL A 14 -25.60 2.76 9.62
C VAL A 14 -24.52 2.14 8.74
N LYS A 15 -24.70 2.18 7.41
CA LYS A 15 -23.69 1.67 6.47
C LYS A 15 -22.38 2.46 6.58
N LEU A 16 -22.47 3.78 6.73
CA LEU A 16 -21.30 4.63 6.92
C LEU A 16 -20.51 4.26 8.20
N ILE A 17 -21.20 3.99 9.32
CA ILE A 17 -20.56 3.53 10.56
C ILE A 17 -19.85 2.19 10.35
N ILE A 18 -20.51 1.22 9.71
CA ILE A 18 -19.93 -0.11 9.45
C ILE A 18 -18.67 0.01 8.58
N ILE A 19 -18.71 0.81 7.52
CA ILE A 19 -17.53 1.06 6.66
C ILE A 19 -16.41 1.72 7.46
N SER A 20 -16.73 2.70 8.30
CA SER A 20 -15.75 3.40 9.14
C SER A 20 -15.07 2.48 10.15
N LEU A 21 -15.83 1.61 10.81
CA LEU A 21 -15.29 0.61 11.74
C LEU A 21 -14.40 -0.40 11.02
N ARG A 22 -14.82 -0.91 9.85
CA ARG A 22 -14.01 -1.82 9.04
C ARG A 22 -12.69 -1.19 8.62
N ALA A 23 -12.71 0.07 8.19
CA ALA A 23 -11.50 0.80 7.83
C ALA A 23 -10.54 0.93 9.02
N LEU A 24 -11.05 1.26 10.22
CA LEU A 24 -10.23 1.32 11.43
C LEU A 24 -9.62 -0.03 11.83
N ILE A 25 -10.41 -1.11 11.78
CA ILE A 25 -9.94 -2.46 12.09
C ILE A 25 -8.80 -2.83 11.12
N LEU A 26 -8.99 -2.59 9.83
CA LEU A 26 -7.97 -2.86 8.81
C LEU A 26 -6.69 -2.02 9.03
N ALA A 27 -6.84 -0.73 9.34
CA ALA A 27 -5.70 0.13 9.63
C ALA A 27 -4.93 -0.37 10.86
N TYR A 28 -5.64 -0.79 11.91
CA TYR A 28 -5.02 -1.34 13.11
C TYR A 28 -4.27 -2.64 12.83
N ASP A 29 -4.86 -3.54 12.03
CA ASP A 29 -4.23 -4.80 11.64
C ASP A 29 -2.93 -4.57 10.84
N ARG A 30 -2.95 -3.62 9.89
CA ARG A 30 -1.75 -3.17 9.16
C ARG A 30 -0.68 -2.64 10.11
N LEU A 31 -1.05 -1.82 11.09
CA LEU A 31 -0.11 -1.30 12.08
C LEU A 31 0.48 -2.40 12.97
N ALA A 32 -0.34 -3.34 13.43
CA ALA A 32 0.12 -4.44 14.28
C ALA A 32 1.09 -5.36 13.53
N SER A 33 0.76 -5.71 12.28
CA SER A 33 1.58 -6.56 11.41
C SER A 33 2.92 -5.91 11.06
N THR A 34 2.92 -4.63 10.68
CA THR A 34 4.16 -3.88 10.39
C THR A 34 5.03 -3.71 11.64
N LYS A 35 4.45 -3.40 12.80
CA LYS A 35 5.21 -3.36 14.07
C LYS A 35 5.84 -4.70 14.41
N ARG A 36 5.14 -5.80 14.17
CA ARG A 36 5.68 -7.15 14.37
C ARG A 36 6.83 -7.42 13.42
N ALA A 37 6.70 -7.08 12.14
CA ALA A 37 7.77 -7.17 11.15
C ALA A 37 9.01 -6.38 11.60
N HIS A 38 8.87 -5.12 12.00
CA HIS A 38 9.99 -4.31 12.49
C HIS A 38 10.60 -4.82 13.80
N LYS A 39 9.79 -5.44 14.68
CA LYS A 39 10.33 -6.09 15.88
C LYS A 39 11.21 -7.29 15.53
N LEU A 40 10.86 -8.06 14.50
CA LEU A 40 11.68 -9.15 14.00
C LEU A 40 12.94 -8.61 13.29
N ALA A 41 12.79 -7.56 12.48
CA ALA A 41 13.91 -6.91 11.80
C ALA A 41 14.99 -6.41 12.78
N ARG A 42 14.58 -5.74 13.86
CA ARG A 42 15.48 -5.29 14.93
C ARG A 42 16.20 -6.43 15.69
N ARG A 43 15.78 -7.69 15.52
CA ARG A 43 16.47 -8.87 16.05
C ARG A 43 17.46 -9.48 15.05
N GLY A 44 17.71 -8.82 13.93
CA GLY A 44 18.61 -9.29 12.87
C GLY A 44 17.96 -10.19 11.83
N LEU A 45 16.63 -10.27 11.77
CA LEU A 45 15.92 -11.07 10.77
C LEU A 45 15.59 -10.24 9.53
N VAL A 46 15.75 -10.80 8.34
CA VAL A 46 15.22 -10.19 7.11
C VAL A 46 13.73 -10.53 7.03
N VAL A 47 12.86 -9.51 6.94
CA VAL A 47 11.42 -9.68 6.82
C VAL A 47 10.97 -9.21 5.44
N ILE A 48 10.34 -10.12 4.70
CA ILE A 48 9.77 -9.82 3.38
C ILE A 48 8.25 -9.68 3.55
N CYS A 49 7.71 -8.56 3.10
CA CYS A 49 6.27 -8.31 3.11
C CYS A 49 5.74 -8.34 1.68
N ASP A 50 4.70 -9.13 1.44
CA ASP A 50 3.90 -9.00 0.24
C ASP A 50 2.89 -7.86 0.46
N ARG A 51 3.17 -6.72 -0.18
CA ARG A 51 2.55 -5.40 0.01
C ARG A 51 2.94 -4.70 1.32
N TYR A 52 3.02 -3.37 1.24
CA TYR A 52 3.26 -2.49 2.38
C TYR A 52 2.25 -1.33 2.37
N PRO A 53 1.77 -0.87 3.53
CA PRO A 53 0.80 0.22 3.58
C PRO A 53 1.29 1.50 2.90
N LYS A 54 0.36 2.26 2.32
CA LYS A 54 0.60 3.57 1.70
C LYS A 54 -0.06 4.66 2.52
N THR A 55 0.42 5.90 2.40
CA THR A 55 -0.20 7.06 3.08
C THR A 55 -1.26 7.74 2.24
N THR A 56 -1.26 7.54 0.92
CA THR A 56 -2.17 8.20 0.00
C THR A 56 -3.60 7.67 0.15
N PRO A 57 -4.59 8.51 0.53
CA PRO A 57 -5.98 8.08 0.65
C PRO A 57 -6.58 7.64 -0.69
N GLY A 58 -7.45 6.63 -0.67
CA GLY A 58 -8.11 6.11 -1.87
C GLY A 58 -7.22 5.22 -2.76
N GLN A 59 -5.96 5.05 -2.40
CA GLN A 59 -5.06 4.11 -3.07
C GLN A 59 -5.24 2.70 -2.54
N PRO A 60 -4.93 1.68 -3.35
CA PRO A 60 -4.72 0.34 -2.85
C PRO A 60 -3.73 0.38 -1.68
N ASP A 61 -4.10 -0.28 -0.59
CA ASP A 61 -3.30 -0.32 0.64
C ASP A 61 -3.10 1.01 1.39
N GLY A 62 -3.80 2.07 0.99
CA GLY A 62 -3.89 3.35 1.69
C GLY A 62 -5.13 3.51 2.58
N PRO A 63 -5.27 4.68 3.25
CA PRO A 63 -6.45 5.04 4.03
C PRO A 63 -7.72 4.98 3.18
N ILE A 64 -8.76 4.34 3.72
CA ILE A 64 -10.05 4.20 3.05
C ILE A 64 -10.92 5.43 3.31
N LEU A 65 -10.84 6.01 4.51
CA LEU A 65 -11.64 7.16 4.90
C LEU A 65 -10.97 8.45 4.42
N SER A 66 -11.21 8.80 3.15
CA SER A 66 -10.81 10.10 2.63
C SER A 66 -11.82 11.19 3.02
N LYS A 67 -11.34 12.43 3.13
CA LYS A 67 -12.22 13.59 3.32
C LYS A 67 -13.24 13.75 2.19
N SER A 68 -12.97 13.25 0.99
CA SER A 68 -13.86 13.35 -0.17
C SER A 68 -15.05 12.40 -0.11
N VAL A 69 -14.90 11.18 0.43
CA VAL A 69 -16.01 10.23 0.60
C VAL A 69 -17.01 10.72 1.66
N PHE A 70 -16.55 11.47 2.65
CA PHE A 70 -17.37 11.87 3.80
C PHE A 70 -17.67 13.38 3.88
N ALA A 71 -17.33 14.17 2.85
CA ALA A 71 -17.64 15.60 2.79
C ALA A 71 -19.14 15.92 2.97
N ARG A 72 -20.03 14.94 2.75
CA ARG A 72 -21.48 15.04 2.96
C ARG A 72 -21.97 14.73 4.39
N SER A 73 -21.14 14.16 5.26
CA SER A 73 -21.50 13.84 6.66
C SER A 73 -20.90 14.88 7.62
N SER A 74 -21.72 15.83 8.08
CA SER A 74 -21.30 16.93 8.97
C SER A 74 -21.04 16.51 10.44
N SER A 75 -21.07 15.21 10.73
CA SER A 75 -21.12 14.71 12.11
C SER A 75 -19.72 14.56 12.73
N ARG A 76 -19.58 14.96 14.00
CA ARG A 76 -18.31 14.94 14.74
C ARG A 76 -17.71 13.53 14.86
N LEU A 77 -18.56 12.51 14.95
CA LEU A 77 -18.15 11.10 15.04
C LEU A 77 -17.37 10.65 13.80
N PHE A 78 -17.80 11.04 12.59
CA PHE A 78 -17.10 10.65 11.36
C PHE A 78 -15.77 11.36 11.20
N ARG A 79 -15.68 12.62 11.64
CA ARG A 79 -14.39 13.30 11.75
C ARG A 79 -13.44 12.53 12.67
N CYS A 80 -13.94 12.02 13.80
CA CYS A 80 -13.16 11.19 14.70
C CYS A 80 -12.64 9.91 14.01
N PHE A 81 -13.48 9.23 13.21
CA PHE A 81 -13.05 8.04 12.46
C PHE A 81 -11.94 8.36 11.45
N VAL A 82 -12.10 9.42 10.67
CA VAL A 82 -11.08 9.86 9.69
C VAL A 82 -9.77 10.22 10.40
N THR A 83 -9.82 10.97 11.51
CA THR A 83 -8.61 11.34 12.26
C THR A 83 -7.96 10.13 12.93
N ALA A 84 -8.75 9.18 13.41
CA ALA A 84 -8.24 7.96 14.02
C ALA A 84 -7.54 7.09 12.98
N GLU A 85 -8.11 6.92 11.78
CA GLU A 85 -7.45 6.18 10.70
C GLU A 85 -6.13 6.87 10.31
N ALA A 86 -6.15 8.18 10.05
CA ALA A 86 -4.95 8.93 9.70
C ALA A 86 -3.85 8.82 10.77
N SER A 87 -4.23 8.87 12.06
CA SER A 87 -3.30 8.69 13.18
C SER A 87 -2.72 7.28 13.26
N ILE A 88 -3.46 6.25 12.83
CA ILE A 88 -2.94 4.89 12.77
C ILE A 88 -1.91 4.79 11.64
N TYR A 89 -2.21 5.28 10.44
CA TYR A 89 -1.27 5.27 9.31
C TYR A 89 0.00 6.07 9.60
N SER A 90 -0.10 7.21 10.29
CA SER A 90 1.08 8.00 10.68
C SER A 90 2.00 7.29 11.68
N ARG A 91 1.55 6.21 12.31
CA ARG A 91 2.33 5.39 13.26
C ARG A 91 2.90 4.12 12.61
N ILE A 92 2.57 3.86 11.35
CA ILE A 92 3.15 2.75 10.59
C ILE A 92 4.62 3.12 10.32
N PRO A 93 5.59 2.28 10.72
CA PRO A 93 7.01 2.55 10.46
C PRO A 93 7.29 2.59 8.95
N LEU A 94 8.41 3.20 8.56
CA LEU A 94 8.87 3.14 7.17
C LEU A 94 9.62 1.82 6.95
N ALA A 95 9.37 1.16 5.82
CA ALA A 95 10.18 0.03 5.38
C ALA A 95 11.60 0.50 4.99
N ASP A 96 12.60 -0.36 5.16
CA ASP A 96 13.97 -0.03 4.73
C ASP A 96 14.07 0.06 3.19
N LEU A 97 13.36 -0.85 2.50
CA LEU A 97 13.31 -0.94 1.05
C LEU A 97 11.89 -1.31 0.59
N SER A 98 11.32 -0.51 -0.32
CA SER A 98 10.14 -0.85 -1.10
C SER A 98 10.55 -1.20 -2.53
N ILE A 99 10.08 -2.34 -3.03
CA ILE A 99 10.33 -2.78 -4.40
C ILE A 99 9.02 -2.74 -5.17
N LYS A 100 8.95 -1.88 -6.18
CA LYS A 100 7.79 -1.73 -7.05
C LYS A 100 8.03 -2.45 -8.37
N LEU A 101 7.20 -3.46 -8.64
CA LEU A 101 7.21 -4.19 -9.90
C LEU A 101 6.22 -3.53 -10.86
N LYS A 102 6.72 -2.73 -11.81
CA LYS A 102 5.89 -2.09 -12.83
C LYS A 102 5.58 -3.09 -13.95
N VAL A 103 4.30 -3.25 -14.27
CA VAL A 103 3.85 -4.06 -15.41
C VAL A 103 3.06 -3.15 -16.34
N PRO A 104 3.31 -3.16 -17.66
CA PRO A 104 2.48 -2.42 -18.59
C PRO A 104 1.09 -3.06 -18.67
N LEU A 105 0.06 -2.24 -18.86
CA LEU A 105 -1.35 -2.64 -18.78
C LEU A 105 -1.69 -3.84 -19.69
N ASN A 106 -1.15 -3.86 -20.91
CA ASN A 106 -1.33 -4.96 -21.85
C ASN A 106 -0.87 -6.32 -21.29
N ILE A 107 0.29 -6.36 -20.63
CA ILE A 107 0.83 -7.58 -20.01
C ILE A 107 0.01 -7.97 -18.77
N ALA A 108 -0.45 -6.99 -17.98
CA ALA A 108 -1.29 -7.25 -16.82
C ALA A 108 -2.62 -7.94 -17.22
N LEU A 109 -3.26 -7.45 -18.28
CA LEU A 109 -4.47 -8.05 -18.84
C LEU A 109 -4.20 -9.46 -19.38
N SER A 110 -3.12 -9.66 -20.16
CA SER A 110 -2.75 -10.98 -20.66
C SER A 110 -2.51 -12.01 -19.54
N ARG A 111 -1.84 -11.61 -18.45
CA ARG A 111 -1.62 -12.47 -17.29
C ARG A 111 -2.93 -12.81 -16.55
N ASN A 112 -3.88 -11.88 -16.50
CA ASN A 112 -5.19 -12.12 -15.87
C ASN A 112 -6.05 -13.11 -16.66
N ILE A 113 -5.97 -13.09 -17.99
CA ILE A 113 -6.65 -14.07 -18.85
C ILE A 113 -6.18 -15.50 -18.52
N GLY A 114 -4.88 -15.66 -18.28
CA GLY A 114 -4.26 -16.93 -17.91
C GLY A 114 -4.56 -17.43 -16.48
N ARG A 115 -5.25 -16.65 -15.64
CA ARG A 115 -5.68 -17.08 -14.30
C ARG A 115 -6.91 -17.98 -14.38
N ASN A 116 -7.09 -18.81 -13.35
CA ASN A 116 -8.31 -19.57 -13.14
C ASN A 116 -9.52 -18.61 -13.07
N ALA A 117 -10.66 -19.04 -13.61
CA ALA A 117 -11.86 -18.20 -13.69
C ALA A 117 -12.36 -17.70 -12.33
N ALA A 118 -12.05 -18.41 -11.24
CA ALA A 118 -12.40 -18.01 -9.88
C ALA A 118 -11.57 -16.83 -9.34
N ASP A 119 -10.34 -16.65 -9.85
CA ASP A 119 -9.36 -15.66 -9.40
C ASP A 119 -9.18 -14.52 -10.42
N ARG A 120 -10.08 -14.46 -11.41
CA ARG A 120 -10.03 -13.48 -12.50
C ARG A 120 -10.70 -12.19 -12.04
N ASP A 121 -9.91 -11.12 -11.97
CA ASP A 121 -10.44 -9.77 -11.76
C ASP A 121 -11.09 -9.26 -13.05
N SER A 122 -12.06 -8.35 -12.95
CA SER A 122 -12.64 -7.70 -14.13
C SER A 122 -11.63 -6.79 -14.82
N GLU A 123 -11.70 -6.69 -16.15
CA GLU A 123 -10.74 -5.90 -16.93
C GLU A 123 -10.81 -4.41 -16.56
N GLU A 124 -12.02 -3.89 -16.33
CA GLU A 124 -12.24 -2.50 -15.92
C GLU A 124 -11.54 -2.17 -14.60
N TRP A 125 -11.53 -3.12 -13.67
CA TRP A 125 -10.89 -2.96 -12.37
C TRP A 125 -9.37 -2.96 -12.49
N ILE A 126 -8.81 -3.73 -13.41
CA ILE A 126 -7.36 -3.75 -13.67
C ILE A 126 -6.91 -2.42 -14.26
N ILE A 127 -7.68 -1.87 -15.21
CA ILE A 127 -7.41 -0.58 -15.82
C ILE A 127 -7.46 0.53 -14.76
N GLU A 128 -8.55 0.59 -13.98
CA GLU A 128 -8.72 1.60 -12.93
C GLU A 128 -7.55 1.56 -11.92
N ARG A 129 -7.09 0.37 -11.54
CA ARG A 129 -5.97 0.24 -10.59
C ARG A 129 -4.62 0.61 -11.18
N HIS A 130 -4.41 0.30 -12.45
CA HIS A 130 -3.20 0.71 -13.15
C HIS A 130 -3.10 2.24 -13.23
N ASP A 131 -4.23 2.90 -13.49
CA ASP A 131 -4.31 4.37 -13.54
C ASP A 131 -4.08 5.03 -12.17
N LEU A 132 -4.52 4.38 -11.08
CA LEU A 132 -4.30 4.86 -9.71
C LEU A 132 -2.83 4.75 -9.26
N GLU A 133 -1.99 3.95 -9.92
CA GLU A 133 -0.65 3.58 -9.43
C GLU A 133 0.46 4.66 -9.62
N CYS A 134 0.13 5.84 -10.13
CA CYS A 134 1.07 6.89 -10.55
C CYS A 134 1.05 8.16 -9.64
N PRO A 135 2.18 8.88 -9.48
CA PRO A 135 3.34 8.51 -8.66
C PRO A 135 3.01 8.62 -7.15
N ASN A 136 3.00 7.47 -6.48
CA ASN A 136 2.61 7.35 -5.08
C ASN A 136 3.81 7.52 -4.13
N GLN A 137 3.56 8.08 -2.95
CA GLN A 137 4.55 8.13 -1.88
C GLN A 137 4.58 6.78 -1.15
N GLU A 138 5.59 5.98 -1.44
CA GLU A 138 5.82 4.72 -0.74
C GLU A 138 6.29 5.00 0.70
N MET A 139 5.85 4.19 1.66
CA MET A 139 6.29 4.28 3.05
C MET A 139 7.62 3.55 3.24
N ALA A 140 8.66 4.00 2.54
CA ALA A 140 9.99 3.39 2.61
C ALA A 140 11.13 4.41 2.53
N THR A 141 12.25 4.07 3.15
CA THR A 141 13.49 4.85 3.12
C THR A 141 14.13 4.81 1.73
N SER A 142 14.16 3.61 1.12
CA SER A 142 14.62 3.41 -0.26
C SER A 142 13.51 2.82 -1.10
N THR A 143 13.36 3.28 -2.35
CA THR A 143 12.42 2.72 -3.31
C THR A 143 13.16 2.28 -4.56
N LEU A 144 12.89 1.05 -5.00
CA LEU A 144 13.41 0.49 -6.24
C LEU A 144 12.25 0.17 -7.17
N GLU A 145 12.27 0.73 -8.37
CA GLU A 145 11.30 0.40 -9.41
C GLU A 145 11.94 -0.55 -10.43
N LEU A 146 11.30 -1.69 -10.66
CA LEU A 146 11.73 -2.68 -11.64
C LEU A 146 10.65 -2.91 -12.68
N ASP A 147 11.05 -3.05 -13.93
CA ASP A 147 10.16 -3.39 -15.03
C ASP A 147 9.92 -4.90 -15.06
N ASN A 148 8.71 -5.33 -14.74
CA ASN A 148 8.31 -6.72 -14.67
C ASN A 148 7.72 -7.22 -16.01
N LYS A 149 8.45 -6.92 -17.09
CA LYS A 149 8.20 -7.42 -18.45
C LYS A 149 8.82 -8.80 -18.69
N GLY A 150 9.96 -9.10 -18.06
CA GLY A 150 10.76 -10.30 -18.29
C GLY A 150 10.27 -11.55 -17.57
N GLU A 151 10.98 -12.65 -17.80
CA GLU A 151 10.78 -13.94 -17.14
C GLU A 151 11.34 -13.92 -15.70
N LEU A 152 10.82 -14.77 -14.82
CA LEU A 152 11.18 -14.79 -13.39
C LEU A 152 12.69 -14.94 -13.16
N ASP A 153 13.35 -15.68 -14.04
CA ASP A 153 14.78 -16.02 -13.95
C ASP A 153 15.71 -14.82 -14.18
N GLU A 154 15.26 -13.80 -14.91
CA GLU A 154 16.03 -12.56 -15.13
C GLU A 154 15.85 -11.57 -13.96
N LEU A 155 14.65 -11.51 -13.39
CA LEU A 155 14.32 -10.57 -12.31
C LEU A 155 14.86 -11.00 -10.95
N LYS A 156 14.90 -12.31 -10.68
CA LYS A 156 15.36 -12.86 -9.41
C LYS A 156 16.79 -12.45 -9.02
N PRO A 157 17.83 -12.59 -9.87
CA PRO A 157 19.18 -12.17 -9.50
C PRO A 157 19.28 -10.65 -9.29
N LEU A 158 18.54 -9.86 -10.08
CA LEU A 158 18.49 -8.41 -9.92
C LEU A 158 17.87 -7.99 -8.59
N LEU A 159 16.75 -8.63 -8.20
CA LEU A 159 16.10 -8.44 -6.90
C LEU A 159 17.05 -8.77 -5.75
N GLN A 160 17.69 -9.94 -5.81
CA GLN A 160 18.61 -10.40 -4.76
C GLN A 160 19.78 -9.45 -4.58
N SER A 161 20.42 -9.02 -5.68
CA SER A 161 21.54 -8.08 -5.63
C SER A 161 21.17 -6.74 -4.98
N ASN A 162 20.01 -6.19 -5.32
CA ASN A 162 19.55 -4.93 -4.74
C ASN A 162 19.17 -5.05 -3.27
N ILE A 163 18.53 -6.16 -2.87
CA ILE A 163 18.24 -6.44 -1.45
C ILE A 163 19.54 -6.50 -0.65
N TRP A 164 20.55 -7.23 -1.13
CA TRP A 164 21.84 -7.33 -0.43
C TRP A 164 22.57 -5.99 -0.32
N ARG A 165 22.51 -5.15 -1.37
CA ARG A 165 23.09 -3.80 -1.33
C ARG A 165 22.43 -2.93 -0.26
N CYS A 166 21.09 -2.95 -0.17
CA CYS A 166 20.36 -2.18 0.83
C CYS A 166 20.65 -2.68 2.26
N LEU A 167 20.64 -4.00 2.47
CA LEU A 167 20.97 -4.57 3.79
C LEU A 167 22.40 -4.24 4.23
N SER A 168 23.36 -4.26 3.31
CA SER A 168 24.75 -3.90 3.59
C SER A 168 24.88 -2.43 3.98
N ALA A 169 24.20 -1.53 3.25
CA ALA A 169 24.22 -0.09 3.54
C ALA A 169 23.53 0.25 4.88
N SER A 170 22.38 -0.35 5.17
CA SER A 170 21.67 -0.17 6.44
C SER A 170 22.48 -0.71 7.64
N SER A 171 23.27 -1.77 7.43
CA SER A 171 24.17 -2.31 8.45
C SER A 171 25.32 -1.35 8.77
N THR A 172 25.88 -0.68 7.76
CA THR A 172 26.92 0.34 7.96
C THR A 172 26.39 1.53 8.75
N GLN A 173 25.17 1.99 8.45
CA GLN A 173 24.56 3.14 9.12
C GLN A 173 24.16 2.84 10.57
N ALA A 174 23.74 1.61 10.86
CA ALA A 174 23.49 1.17 12.23
C ALA A 174 24.77 1.03 13.09
N ILE A 175 25.93 0.80 12.47
CA ILE A 175 27.23 0.77 13.17
C ILE A 175 27.67 2.19 13.51
N THR A 176 27.50 3.16 12.59
CA THR A 176 27.84 4.56 12.84
C THR A 176 26.94 5.22 13.89
N ASP A 177 25.65 4.89 13.92
CA ASP A 177 24.70 5.46 14.88
C ASP A 177 24.83 4.87 16.30
N ASN A 178 25.43 3.68 16.45
CA ASN A 178 25.62 3.01 17.75
C ASN A 178 26.96 3.31 18.44
N GLY A 179 27.74 4.28 17.94
CA GLY A 179 28.87 4.85 18.70
C GLY A 179 29.95 3.86 19.10
N LEU A 180 30.67 3.32 18.11
CA LEU A 180 32.03 2.83 18.33
C LEU A 180 33.01 3.82 17.68
N GLU A 181 33.19 4.96 18.33
CA GLU A 181 34.48 5.66 18.41
C GLU A 181 34.94 5.67 19.88
#